data_AF-A0A1B0G4T1-F1
#
_entry.id   AF-A0A1B0G4T1-F1
#
_cell.length_a   1.000
_cell.length_b   1.000
_cell.length_c   1.000
_cell.angle_alpha   90.00
_cell.angle_beta   90.00
_cell.angle_gamma   90.00
#
_symmetry.space_group_name_H-M   'P 1'
#
loop_
_entity.id
_entity.type
_entity.pdbx_description
1 polymer ?
#
loop_
_entity_poly.entity_id
_entity_poly.type
_entity_poly.pdbx_seq_one_letter_code
_entity_poly.pdbx_strand_id
1 'polypeptide(L)'
;MSSTKQKANDVRGLSDLQRIAKEFNKSKHVDKDVVRIFFSGFRFLTISLELQKYGIFEDIINWCRLYARIPFYIDPLNEKLQRLYEDTIPMVFPHIIGYLPYSVRDIETYHYMLLETMDTLLRNASFTALQKIGNFRPGIVAGLQYPIENAGDFNTQLLALKLMTRLLKYADIEKQNQELKSVPWFNTKLIENDLSAVIKEANRGQFENVRFA
;
A
#
# COMPACT_ATOMS: atom_id res chain seq x y z
N MET A 1 2.06 -19.97 -40.20
CA MET A 1 1.04 -19.43 -39.26
C MET A 1 1.61 -19.47 -37.84
N SER A 2 2.29 -18.42 -37.37
CA SER A 2 2.80 -18.38 -35.98
C SER A 2 3.15 -16.98 -35.44
N SER A 3 2.43 -15.91 -35.80
CA SER A 3 2.75 -14.55 -35.31
C SER A 3 1.67 -13.87 -34.47
N THR A 4 0.54 -14.53 -34.20
CA THR A 4 -0.62 -13.89 -33.56
C THR A 4 -0.74 -14.13 -32.06
N LYS A 5 0.19 -14.84 -31.41
CA LYS A 5 0.10 -15.20 -29.97
C LYS A 5 1.01 -14.41 -29.02
N GLN A 6 1.56 -13.26 -29.43
CA GLN A 6 2.54 -12.54 -28.62
C GLN A 6 2.42 -11.01 -28.68
N LYS A 7 1.18 -10.48 -28.61
CA LYS A 7 0.93 -9.03 -28.55
C LYS A 7 -0.01 -8.57 -27.42
N ALA A 8 -0.38 -9.43 -26.47
CA ALA A 8 -1.41 -9.10 -25.47
C ALA A 8 -0.90 -8.53 -24.13
N ASN A 9 0.41 -8.60 -23.82
CA ASN A 9 0.86 -8.42 -22.42
C ASN A 9 1.96 -7.37 -22.17
N ASP A 10 2.37 -6.58 -23.16
CA ASP A 10 3.38 -5.54 -22.90
C ASP A 10 2.69 -4.22 -22.57
N VAL A 11 2.63 -3.86 -21.28
CA VAL A 11 2.41 -2.46 -20.88
C VAL A 11 3.64 -1.67 -21.35
N ARG A 12 3.46 -0.80 -22.35
CA ARG A 12 4.56 0.00 -22.95
C ARG A 12 4.48 1.48 -22.56
N GLY A 13 3.31 1.94 -22.13
CA GLY A 13 3.05 3.33 -21.73
C GLY A 13 2.00 3.47 -20.63
N LEU A 14 1.89 4.68 -20.04
CA LEU A 14 0.79 5.02 -19.13
C LEU A 14 -0.57 4.96 -19.86
N SER A 15 -0.60 5.30 -21.14
CA SER A 15 -1.78 5.14 -22.00
C SER A 15 -2.27 3.68 -22.08
N ASP A 16 -1.36 2.70 -22.03
CA ASP A 16 -1.74 1.28 -22.01
C ASP A 16 -2.41 0.92 -20.68
N LEU A 17 -1.86 1.39 -19.55
CA LEU A 17 -2.49 1.22 -18.24
C LEU A 17 -3.87 1.86 -18.20
N GLN A 18 -4.00 3.08 -18.68
CA GLN A 18 -5.30 3.79 -18.75
C GLN A 18 -6.30 3.04 -19.63
N ARG A 19 -5.86 2.51 -20.78
CA ARG A 19 -6.70 1.69 -21.67
C ARG A 19 -7.15 0.41 -20.97
N ILE A 20 -6.23 -0.33 -20.35
CA ILE A 20 -6.52 -1.57 -19.62
C ILE A 20 -7.49 -1.29 -18.47
N ALA A 21 -7.26 -0.23 -17.69
CA ALA A 21 -8.14 0.20 -16.61
C ALA A 21 -9.56 0.51 -17.11
N LYS A 22 -9.68 1.19 -18.25
CA LYS A 22 -10.96 1.52 -18.88
C LYS A 22 -11.68 0.28 -19.40
N GLU A 23 -10.95 -0.64 -20.03
CA GLU A 23 -11.48 -1.93 -20.51
C GLU A 23 -11.97 -2.79 -19.33
N PHE A 24 -11.17 -2.90 -18.27
CA PHE A 24 -11.52 -3.64 -17.06
C PHE A 24 -12.76 -3.09 -16.36
N ASN A 25 -12.87 -1.77 -16.22
CA ASN A 25 -14.08 -1.15 -15.63
C ASN A 25 -15.36 -1.46 -16.42
N LYS A 26 -15.25 -1.64 -17.74
CA LYS A 26 -16.37 -1.97 -18.62
C LYS A 26 -16.73 -3.45 -18.55
N SER A 27 -15.75 -4.33 -18.75
CA SER A 27 -16.00 -5.77 -18.85
C SER A 27 -16.25 -6.39 -17.49
N LYS A 28 -15.55 -5.91 -16.44
CA LYS A 28 -15.46 -6.53 -15.11
C LYS A 28 -15.09 -8.01 -15.18
N HIS A 29 -14.48 -8.43 -16.29
CA HIS A 29 -14.06 -9.79 -16.53
C HIS A 29 -12.71 -10.02 -15.86
N VAL A 30 -12.59 -11.12 -15.12
CA VAL A 30 -11.34 -11.52 -14.48
C VAL A 30 -10.96 -12.92 -14.94
N ASP A 31 -9.76 -13.03 -15.47
CA ASP A 31 -9.06 -14.28 -15.67
C ASP A 31 -7.61 -14.16 -15.19
N LYS A 32 -6.82 -15.22 -15.42
CA LYS A 32 -5.42 -15.27 -14.98
C LYS A 32 -4.55 -14.20 -15.65
N ASP A 33 -4.87 -13.83 -16.89
CA ASP A 33 -4.08 -12.84 -17.63
C ASP A 33 -4.39 -11.44 -17.13
N VAL A 34 -5.65 -11.15 -16.80
CA VAL A 34 -6.03 -9.90 -16.11
C VAL A 34 -5.26 -9.74 -14.81
N VAL A 35 -5.25 -10.76 -13.94
CA VAL A 35 -4.50 -10.71 -12.66
C VAL A 35 -3.01 -10.42 -12.89
N ARG A 36 -2.39 -11.09 -13.88
CA ARG A 36 -0.97 -10.90 -14.23
C ARG A 36 -0.66 -9.52 -14.79
N ILE A 37 -1.53 -9.00 -15.65
CA ILE A 37 -1.41 -7.66 -16.23
C ILE A 37 -1.49 -6.62 -15.12
N PHE A 38 -2.49 -6.73 -14.24
CA PHE A 38 -2.64 -5.81 -13.12
C PHE A 38 -1.43 -5.83 -12.19
N PHE A 39 -0.94 -7.02 -11.83
CA PHE A 39 0.27 -7.15 -11.04
C PHE A 39 1.48 -6.50 -11.72
N SER A 40 1.68 -6.77 -13.02
CA SER A 40 2.80 -6.21 -13.79
C SER A 40 2.70 -4.68 -13.93
N GLY A 41 1.49 -4.13 -13.92
CA GLY A 41 1.25 -2.69 -13.94
C GLY A 41 1.88 -1.95 -12.76
N PHE A 42 1.95 -2.54 -11.57
CA PHE A 42 2.61 -1.91 -10.41
C PHE A 42 4.10 -1.66 -10.64
N ARG A 43 4.79 -2.59 -11.31
CA ARG A 43 6.20 -2.39 -11.69
C ARG A 43 6.34 -1.22 -12.65
N PHE A 44 5.46 -1.12 -13.64
CA PHE A 44 5.50 -0.01 -14.61
C PHE A 44 5.18 1.35 -13.97
N LEU A 45 4.21 1.39 -13.06
CA LEU A 45 3.86 2.58 -12.28
C LEU A 45 5.04 3.06 -11.43
N THR A 46 5.75 2.12 -10.78
CA THR A 46 6.95 2.43 -9.99
C THR A 46 8.02 3.11 -10.85
N ILE A 47 8.34 2.54 -12.02
CA ILE A 47 9.31 3.13 -12.97
C ILE A 47 8.83 4.49 -13.47
N SER A 48 7.53 4.62 -13.77
CA SER A 48 6.97 5.88 -14.28
C SER A 48 6.94 7.00 -13.23
N LEU A 49 6.78 6.63 -11.96
CA LEU A 49 6.86 7.54 -10.81
C LEU A 49 8.28 8.05 -10.59
N GLU A 50 9.28 7.16 -10.66
CA GLU A 50 10.70 7.54 -10.59
C GLU A 50 11.09 8.50 -11.72
N LEU A 51 10.50 8.31 -12.91
CA LEU A 51 10.67 9.19 -14.06
C LEU A 51 9.81 10.46 -14.02
N GLN A 52 9.04 10.68 -12.94
CA GLN A 52 8.18 11.85 -12.73
C GLN A 52 7.23 12.15 -13.91
N LYS A 53 6.65 11.09 -14.50
CA LYS A 53 5.70 11.27 -15.60
C LYS A 53 4.46 12.05 -15.15
N TYR A 54 3.98 12.95 -16.01
CA TYR A 54 2.76 13.72 -15.76
C TYR A 54 1.54 12.81 -15.55
N GLY A 55 0.71 13.12 -14.56
CA GLY A 55 -0.53 12.38 -14.24
C GLY A 55 -0.34 11.01 -13.58
N ILE A 56 0.89 10.69 -13.15
CA ILE A 56 1.22 9.37 -12.59
C ILE A 56 0.47 9.07 -11.28
N PHE A 57 0.18 10.08 -10.46
CA PHE A 57 -0.43 9.88 -9.15
C PHE A 57 -1.90 9.45 -9.27
N GLU A 58 -2.64 10.04 -10.21
CA GLU A 58 -4.01 9.63 -10.55
C GLU A 58 -4.03 8.20 -11.11
N ASP A 59 -3.08 7.86 -11.98
CA ASP A 59 -2.94 6.52 -12.54
C ASP A 59 -2.63 5.49 -11.44
N ILE A 60 -1.74 5.81 -10.49
CA ILE A 60 -1.43 4.98 -9.32
C ILE A 60 -2.69 4.72 -8.49
N ILE A 61 -3.42 5.78 -8.11
CA ILE A 61 -4.64 5.66 -7.30
C ILE A 61 -5.67 4.77 -8.01
N ASN A 62 -5.91 5.05 -9.29
CA ASN A 62 -6.90 4.31 -10.07
C ASN A 62 -6.50 2.83 -10.19
N TRP A 63 -5.23 2.54 -10.47
CA TRP A 63 -4.73 1.17 -10.59
C TRP A 63 -4.86 0.39 -9.27
N CYS A 64 -4.46 1.01 -8.16
CA CYS A 64 -4.60 0.47 -6.81
C CYS A 64 -6.05 0.09 -6.51
N ARG A 65 -6.99 1.03 -6.76
CA ARG A 65 -8.43 0.82 -6.53
C ARG A 65 -9.00 -0.30 -7.40
N LEU A 66 -8.62 -0.35 -8.68
CA LEU A 66 -9.10 -1.40 -9.58
C LEU A 66 -8.56 -2.78 -9.20
N TYR A 67 -7.28 -2.85 -8.83
CA TYR A 67 -6.68 -4.08 -8.34
C TYR A 67 -7.41 -4.62 -7.10
N ALA A 68 -7.70 -3.76 -6.12
CA ALA A 68 -8.44 -4.16 -4.92
C ALA A 68 -9.89 -4.61 -5.19
N ARG A 69 -10.44 -4.31 -6.38
CA ARG A 69 -11.79 -4.73 -6.78
C ARG A 69 -11.84 -6.06 -7.53
N ILE A 70 -10.70 -6.58 -8.00
CA ILE A 70 -10.61 -7.88 -8.68
C ILE A 70 -11.36 -9.01 -7.95
N PRO A 71 -11.25 -9.22 -6.62
CA PRO A 71 -11.86 -10.37 -5.98
C PRO A 71 -13.40 -10.34 -6.03
N PHE A 72 -14.02 -9.17 -6.16
CA PHE A 72 -15.48 -9.06 -6.31
C PHE A 72 -16.00 -9.51 -7.69
N TYR A 73 -15.09 -9.73 -8.64
CA TYR A 73 -15.40 -10.15 -10.00
C TYR A 73 -14.91 -11.56 -10.32
N ILE A 74 -14.23 -12.21 -9.38
CA ILE A 74 -13.88 -13.63 -9.49
C ILE A 74 -15.12 -14.43 -9.11
N ASP A 75 -15.49 -15.41 -9.95
CA ASP A 75 -16.50 -16.40 -9.60
C ASP A 75 -16.12 -17.08 -8.27
N PRO A 76 -16.96 -17.05 -7.22
CA PRO A 76 -16.68 -17.69 -5.94
C PRO A 76 -16.33 -19.18 -6.03
N LEU A 77 -16.80 -19.86 -7.10
CA LEU A 77 -16.49 -21.28 -7.35
C LEU A 77 -15.11 -21.48 -8.00
N ASN A 78 -14.49 -20.42 -8.50
CA ASN A 78 -13.17 -20.46 -9.11
C ASN A 78 -12.05 -20.24 -8.10
N GLU A 79 -11.93 -21.15 -7.14
CA GLU A 79 -10.90 -21.09 -6.08
C GLU A 79 -9.47 -20.95 -6.61
N LYS A 80 -9.18 -21.55 -7.78
CA LYS A 80 -7.84 -21.47 -8.39
C LYS A 80 -7.48 -20.05 -8.81
N LEU A 81 -8.44 -19.31 -9.35
CA LEU A 81 -8.24 -17.91 -9.74
C LEU A 81 -8.19 -17.00 -8.51
N GLN A 82 -9.05 -17.26 -7.51
CA GLN A 82 -9.03 -16.56 -6.23
C GLN A 82 -7.65 -16.69 -5.55
N ARG A 83 -7.13 -17.91 -5.41
CA ARG A 83 -5.80 -18.16 -4.83
C ARG A 83 -4.68 -17.48 -5.63
N LEU A 84 -4.77 -17.51 -6.96
CA LEU A 84 -3.79 -16.81 -7.82
C LEU A 84 -3.76 -15.31 -7.52
N TYR A 85 -4.92 -14.67 -7.36
CA TYR A 85 -5.02 -13.25 -7.00
C TYR A 85 -4.51 -12.98 -5.58
N GLU A 86 -4.91 -13.79 -4.60
CA GLU A 86 -4.45 -13.63 -3.22
C GLU A 86 -2.92 -13.75 -3.11
N ASP A 87 -2.33 -14.67 -3.88
CA ASP A 87 -0.89 -14.87 -3.92
C ASP A 87 -0.11 -13.66 -4.46
N THR A 88 -0.75 -12.79 -5.24
CA THR A 88 -0.12 -11.55 -5.72
C THR A 88 -0.25 -10.39 -4.74
N ILE A 89 -1.18 -10.44 -3.76
CA ILE A 89 -1.39 -9.35 -2.79
C ILE A 89 -0.10 -8.99 -2.01
N PRO A 90 0.64 -9.93 -1.39
CA PRO A 90 1.86 -9.59 -0.66
C PRO A 90 2.91 -8.91 -1.55
N MET A 91 2.95 -9.25 -2.83
CA MET A 91 3.91 -8.69 -3.78
C MET A 91 3.57 -7.25 -4.19
N VAL A 92 2.32 -6.82 -3.99
CA VAL A 92 1.86 -5.47 -4.32
C VAL A 92 2.14 -4.47 -3.19
N PHE A 93 2.17 -4.88 -1.92
CA PHE A 93 2.41 -3.96 -0.80
C PHE A 93 3.72 -3.16 -0.91
N PRO A 94 4.87 -3.74 -1.29
CA PRO A 94 6.10 -2.96 -1.46
C PRO A 94 5.95 -1.83 -2.49
N HIS A 95 5.17 -2.05 -3.55
CA HIS A 95 4.90 -1.02 -4.55
C HIS A 95 4.05 0.11 -3.97
N ILE A 96 2.93 -0.23 -3.32
CA ILE A 96 2.05 0.80 -2.73
C ILE A 96 2.80 1.60 -1.67
N ILE A 97 3.58 0.94 -0.82
CA ILE A 97 4.40 1.63 0.20
C ILE A 97 5.44 2.53 -0.47
N GLY A 98 6.06 2.10 -1.56
CA GLY A 98 7.00 2.90 -2.34
C GLY A 98 6.39 4.15 -2.97
N TYR A 99 5.07 4.26 -3.07
CA TYR A 99 4.38 5.44 -3.59
C TYR A 99 4.09 6.49 -2.51
N LEU A 100 4.11 6.11 -1.23
CA LEU A 100 3.76 6.99 -0.11
C LEU A 100 4.73 8.16 0.12
N PRO A 101 6.06 8.05 -0.11
CA PRO A 101 7.00 9.15 0.14
C PRO A 101 6.80 10.41 -0.71
N TYR A 102 5.92 10.35 -1.71
CA TYR A 102 5.68 11.45 -2.63
C TYR A 102 4.58 12.36 -2.09
N SER A 103 4.88 13.66 -1.98
CA SER A 103 3.89 14.69 -1.64
C SER A 103 3.16 15.13 -2.91
N VAL A 104 1.83 14.99 -2.92
CA VAL A 104 0.98 15.30 -4.08
C VAL A 104 0.02 16.42 -3.69
N ARG A 105 0.41 17.66 -3.99
CA ARG A 105 -0.36 18.85 -3.56
C ARG A 105 -1.76 18.93 -4.17
N ASP A 106 -1.92 18.41 -5.39
CA ASP A 106 -3.17 18.52 -6.14
C ASP A 106 -4.19 17.41 -5.78
N ILE A 107 -3.80 16.44 -4.94
CA ILE A 107 -4.65 15.32 -4.51
C ILE A 107 -4.58 15.18 -2.98
N GLU A 108 -5.43 15.93 -2.28
CA GLU A 108 -5.45 15.98 -0.81
C GLU A 108 -5.58 14.60 -0.14
N THR A 109 -6.31 13.68 -0.77
CA THR A 109 -6.58 12.34 -0.22
C THR A 109 -5.61 11.26 -0.69
N TYR A 110 -4.52 11.63 -1.36
CA TYR A 110 -3.58 10.69 -2.00
C TYR A 110 -3.10 9.58 -1.05
N HIS A 111 -2.50 9.96 0.08
CA HIS A 111 -2.00 8.99 1.06
C HIS A 111 -3.12 8.12 1.62
N TYR A 112 -4.25 8.74 1.99
CA TYR A 112 -5.40 8.02 2.51
C TYR A 112 -5.90 6.94 1.56
N MET A 113 -6.04 7.26 0.26
CA MET A 113 -6.54 6.33 -0.76
C MET A 113 -5.60 5.12 -0.95
N LEU A 114 -4.28 5.34 -0.89
CA LEU A 114 -3.31 4.24 -0.96
C LEU A 114 -3.39 3.34 0.26
N LEU A 115 -3.45 3.92 1.45
CA LEU A 115 -3.55 3.18 2.71
C LEU A 115 -4.90 2.42 2.81
N GLU A 116 -6.00 3.03 2.39
CA GLU A 116 -7.32 2.38 2.32
C GLU A 116 -7.30 1.18 1.37
N THR A 117 -6.60 1.31 0.23
CA THR A 117 -6.39 0.19 -0.69
C THR A 117 -5.62 -0.94 0.02
N MET A 118 -4.54 -0.62 0.75
CA MET A 118 -3.80 -1.63 1.49
C MET A 118 -4.65 -2.33 2.55
N ASP A 119 -5.49 -1.60 3.29
CA ASP A 119 -6.40 -2.19 4.28
C ASP A 119 -7.40 -3.14 3.61
N THR A 120 -7.92 -2.76 2.46
CA THR A 120 -8.82 -3.60 1.64
C THR A 120 -8.13 -4.88 1.19
N LEU A 121 -6.89 -4.78 0.67
CA LEU A 121 -6.12 -5.93 0.24
C LEU A 121 -5.79 -6.88 1.39
N LEU A 122 -5.44 -6.35 2.57
CA LEU A 122 -5.19 -7.17 3.76
C LEU A 122 -6.43 -7.96 4.19
N ARG A 123 -7.62 -7.36 4.12
CA ARG A 123 -8.88 -8.04 4.48
C ARG A 123 -9.28 -9.13 3.50
N ASN A 124 -8.89 -8.98 2.23
CA ASN A 124 -9.26 -9.89 1.15
C ASN A 124 -8.24 -11.01 0.91
N ALA A 125 -7.10 -11.01 1.61
CA ALA A 125 -6.06 -12.02 1.45
C ALA A 125 -6.25 -13.17 2.45
N SER A 126 -5.99 -14.41 2.01
CA SER A 126 -5.89 -15.55 2.93
C SER A 126 -4.68 -15.43 3.87
N PHE A 127 -4.79 -16.06 5.03
CA PHE A 127 -3.69 -16.12 6.00
C PHE A 127 -2.39 -16.65 5.38
N THR A 128 -2.46 -17.70 4.56
CA THR A 128 -1.31 -18.30 3.87
C THR A 128 -0.63 -17.33 2.92
N ALA A 129 -1.41 -16.51 2.19
CA ALA A 129 -0.83 -15.45 1.36
C ALA A 129 -0.13 -14.40 2.23
N LEU A 130 -0.78 -13.95 3.31
CA LEU A 130 -0.24 -12.93 4.22
C LEU A 130 1.03 -13.35 4.95
N GLN A 131 1.25 -14.64 5.22
CA GLN A 131 2.52 -15.13 5.77
C GLN A 131 3.74 -14.77 4.90
N LYS A 132 3.55 -14.54 3.59
CA LYS A 132 4.63 -14.12 2.68
C LYS A 132 5.14 -12.70 2.98
N ILE A 133 4.40 -11.88 3.71
CA ILE A 133 4.84 -10.56 4.19
C ILE A 133 6.08 -10.70 5.09
N GLY A 134 6.18 -11.79 5.85
CA GLY A 134 7.37 -12.11 6.65
C GLY A 134 8.65 -12.22 5.83
N ASN A 135 8.59 -12.28 4.48
CA ASN A 135 9.74 -12.32 3.59
C ASN A 135 10.12 -10.96 2.99
N PHE A 136 9.48 -9.86 3.38
CA PHE A 136 9.82 -8.52 2.87
C PHE A 136 11.27 -8.14 3.14
N ARG A 137 11.86 -7.28 2.31
CA ARG A 137 13.17 -6.72 2.66
C ARG A 137 13.01 -5.79 3.87
N PRO A 138 13.99 -5.73 4.79
CA PRO A 138 13.96 -4.77 5.88
C PRO A 138 13.75 -3.34 5.38
N GLY A 139 12.94 -2.57 6.09
CA GLY A 139 12.62 -1.18 5.80
C GLY A 139 11.39 -1.00 4.91
N ILE A 140 10.84 -2.07 4.32
CA ILE A 140 9.62 -1.98 3.52
C ILE A 140 8.44 -1.59 4.41
N VAL A 141 8.25 -2.25 5.56
CA VAL A 141 7.13 -1.92 6.44
C VAL A 141 7.36 -0.57 7.13
N ALA A 142 8.61 -0.24 7.46
CA ALA A 142 9.00 1.06 7.98
C ALA A 142 8.69 2.22 7.03
N GLY A 143 8.57 1.98 5.72
CA GLY A 143 8.15 3.01 4.75
C GLY A 143 6.77 3.61 5.05
N LEU A 144 5.91 2.93 5.83
CA LEU A 144 4.64 3.47 6.32
C LEU A 144 4.82 4.62 7.33
N GLN A 145 6.04 4.87 7.82
CA GLN A 145 6.35 6.00 8.69
C GLN A 145 6.07 7.34 8.00
N TYR A 146 6.30 7.44 6.69
CA TYR A 146 6.14 8.70 5.97
C TYR A 146 4.75 9.34 6.14
N PRO A 147 3.63 8.66 5.84
CA PRO A 147 2.30 9.24 6.07
C PRO A 147 1.96 9.44 7.55
N ILE A 148 2.58 8.71 8.49
CA ILE A 148 2.41 8.96 9.94
C ILE A 148 2.95 10.35 10.29
N GLU A 149 4.09 10.74 9.71
CA GLU A 149 4.72 12.02 9.99
C GLU A 149 4.19 13.18 9.14
N ASN A 150 3.77 12.91 7.90
CA ASN A 150 3.63 13.95 6.88
C ASN A 150 2.22 14.14 6.29
N ALA A 151 1.26 13.25 6.54
CA ALA A 151 -0.06 13.33 5.89
C ALA A 151 -0.89 14.57 6.27
N GLY A 152 -0.59 15.21 7.40
CA GLY A 152 -1.27 16.43 7.85
C GLY A 152 -2.68 16.21 8.43
N ASP A 153 -3.25 15.01 8.31
CA ASP A 153 -4.54 14.64 8.92
C ASP A 153 -4.46 13.37 9.79
N PHE A 154 -5.21 13.38 10.90
CA PHE A 154 -5.18 12.32 11.90
C PHE A 154 -5.65 10.95 11.36
N ASN A 155 -6.62 10.93 10.45
CA ASN A 155 -7.20 9.67 9.97
C ASN A 155 -6.21 8.89 9.12
N THR A 156 -5.48 9.58 8.25
CA THR A 156 -4.41 8.99 7.44
C THR A 156 -3.27 8.50 8.32
N GLN A 157 -2.83 9.30 9.30
CA GLN A 157 -1.78 8.92 10.26
C GLN A 157 -2.16 7.66 11.05
N LEU A 158 -3.39 7.63 11.59
CA LEU A 158 -3.90 6.49 12.36
C LEU A 158 -4.02 5.23 11.48
N LEU A 159 -4.46 5.37 10.23
CA LEU A 159 -4.56 4.24 9.30
C LEU A 159 -3.18 3.67 8.96
N ALA A 160 -2.19 4.52 8.70
CA ALA A 160 -0.81 4.10 8.46
C ALA A 160 -0.24 3.32 9.66
N LEU A 161 -0.44 3.81 10.89
CA LEU A 161 0.01 3.13 12.11
C LEU A 161 -0.65 1.75 12.30
N LYS A 162 -1.97 1.67 12.04
CA LYS A 162 -2.71 0.39 12.10
C LYS A 162 -2.18 -0.61 11.07
N LEU A 163 -1.91 -0.15 9.85
CA LEU A 163 -1.36 -0.99 8.78
C LEU A 163 0.05 -1.46 9.13
N MET A 164 0.92 -0.56 9.60
CA MET A 164 2.27 -0.91 10.02
C MET A 164 2.26 -2.00 11.09
N THR A 165 1.43 -1.82 12.13
CA THR A 165 1.25 -2.80 13.20
C THR A 165 0.75 -4.14 12.66
N ARG A 166 -0.21 -4.14 11.72
CA ARG A 166 -0.76 -5.37 11.13
C ARG A 166 0.27 -6.11 10.28
N LEU A 167 1.05 -5.40 9.47
CA LEU A 167 2.09 -6.00 8.63
C LEU A 167 3.21 -6.61 9.48
N LEU A 168 3.64 -5.92 10.55
CA LEU A 168 4.67 -6.41 11.47
C LEU A 168 4.28 -7.73 12.16
N LYS A 169 2.98 -7.99 12.39
CA LYS A 169 2.52 -9.27 12.97
C LYS A 169 2.84 -10.50 12.13
N TYR A 170 3.12 -10.34 10.83
CA TYR A 170 3.51 -11.43 9.94
C TYR A 170 5.03 -11.63 9.86
N ALA A 171 5.82 -10.76 10.49
CA ALA A 171 7.26 -10.88 10.61
C ALA A 171 7.64 -11.52 11.95
N ASP A 172 8.73 -12.28 11.97
CA ASP A 172 9.33 -12.75 13.23
C ASP A 172 9.93 -11.58 14.03
N ILE A 173 10.29 -11.84 15.29
CA ILE A 173 10.80 -10.82 16.21
C ILE A 173 12.08 -10.17 15.70
N GLU A 174 12.98 -10.94 15.07
CA GLU A 174 14.24 -10.40 14.54
C GLU A 174 13.95 -9.37 13.45
N LYS A 175 13.05 -9.70 12.53
CA LYS A 175 12.67 -8.85 11.43
C LYS A 175 11.82 -7.66 11.86
N GLN A 176 10.93 -7.83 12.84
CA GLN A 176 10.25 -6.70 13.48
C GLN A 176 11.27 -5.69 14.03
N ASN A 177 12.31 -6.16 14.70
CA ASN A 177 13.38 -5.30 15.21
C ASN A 177 14.17 -4.63 14.07
N GLN A 178 14.41 -5.30 12.94
CA GLN A 178 15.07 -4.71 11.78
C GLN A 178 14.21 -3.61 11.12
N GLU A 179 12.90 -3.82 10.99
CA GLU A 179 11.95 -2.81 10.51
C GLU A 179 11.93 -1.60 11.45
N LEU A 180 11.81 -1.84 12.76
CA LEU A 180 11.79 -0.78 13.76
C LEU A 180 13.09 0.03 13.78
N LYS A 181 14.26 -0.60 13.62
CA LYS A 181 15.55 0.10 13.46
C LYS A 181 15.62 0.99 12.21
N SER A 182 14.80 0.70 11.20
CA SER A 182 14.73 1.48 9.97
C SER A 182 13.83 2.72 10.12
N VAL A 183 13.12 2.86 11.25
CA VAL A 183 12.33 4.05 11.60
C VAL A 183 13.26 5.09 12.25
N PRO A 184 13.38 6.31 11.70
CA PRO A 184 14.28 7.35 12.23
C PRO A 184 14.07 7.68 13.72
N TRP A 185 12.84 7.52 14.22
CA TRP A 185 12.46 7.79 15.61
C TRP A 185 12.52 6.58 16.55
N PHE A 186 13.06 5.43 16.13
CA PHE A 186 13.34 4.31 17.05
C PHE A 186 14.54 4.59 17.97
N ASN A 187 14.67 5.85 18.38
CA ASN A 187 15.39 6.28 19.54
C ASN A 187 14.37 6.26 20.70
N THR A 188 14.24 5.10 21.33
CA THR A 188 13.32 4.79 22.45
C THR A 188 13.31 5.84 23.57
N LYS A 189 14.40 6.61 23.73
CA LYS A 189 14.53 7.68 24.74
C LYS A 189 13.61 8.89 24.54
N LEU A 190 13.24 9.23 23.30
CA LEU A 190 12.39 10.40 23.03
C LEU A 190 10.93 10.11 23.38
N ILE A 191 10.44 8.92 22.99
CA ILE A 191 9.08 8.48 23.28
C ILE A 191 8.86 8.27 24.78
N GLU A 192 9.83 7.70 25.52
CA GLU A 192 9.68 7.55 26.98
C GLU A 192 9.59 8.89 27.71
N ASN A 193 10.40 9.88 27.31
CA ASN A 193 10.40 11.19 27.95
C ASN A 193 9.10 11.96 27.66
N ASP A 194 8.67 12.01 26.40
CA ASP A 194 7.45 12.73 26.01
C ASP A 194 6.18 12.05 26.55
N LEU A 195 6.14 10.71 26.53
CA LEU A 195 5.02 9.96 27.12
C LEU A 195 4.99 10.13 28.65
N SER A 196 6.14 10.17 29.33
CA SER A 196 6.21 10.43 30.77
C SER A 196 5.77 11.85 31.13
N ALA A 197 6.06 12.84 30.26
CA ALA A 197 5.65 14.23 30.44
C ALA A 197 4.13 14.37 30.27
N VAL A 198 3.56 13.79 29.21
CA VAL A 198 2.12 13.78 28.96
C VAL A 198 1.37 13.04 30.06
N ILE A 199 1.88 11.90 30.55
CA ILE A 199 1.28 11.17 31.69
C ILE A 199 1.37 11.99 32.98
N LYS A 200 2.46 12.73 33.21
CA LYS A 200 2.60 13.64 34.36
C LYS A 200 1.62 14.81 34.30
N GLU A 201 1.39 15.39 33.14
CA GLU A 201 0.41 16.47 32.95
C GLU A 201 -1.03 15.97 33.08
N ALA A 202 -1.32 14.79 32.52
CA ALA A 202 -2.60 14.12 32.67
C ALA A 202 -2.95 13.83 34.14
N ASN A 203 -1.97 13.34 34.91
CA ASN A 203 -2.11 13.07 36.34
C ASN A 203 -2.17 14.34 37.21
N ARG A 204 -1.81 15.51 36.66
CA ARG A 204 -1.95 16.83 37.32
C ARG A 204 -3.30 17.50 37.05
N GLY A 205 -4.17 16.89 36.24
CA GLY A 205 -5.53 17.36 36.02
C GLY A 205 -5.65 18.67 35.24
N GLN A 206 -4.61 19.09 34.52
CA GLN A 206 -4.61 20.32 33.72
C GLN A 206 -4.56 19.98 32.23
N PHE A 207 -5.70 19.59 31.66
CA PHE A 207 -5.90 19.51 30.21
C PHE A 207 -6.63 20.74 29.65
N GLU A 208 -6.47 21.90 30.27
CA GLU A 208 -6.94 23.15 29.71
C GLU A 208 -5.76 24.08 29.49
N ASN A 209 -5.50 24.36 28.19
CA ASN A 209 -4.50 25.27 27.62
C ASN A 209 -3.17 24.66 27.20
N VAL A 210 -3.19 23.83 26.15
CA VAL A 210 -2.08 23.84 25.18
C VAL A 210 -2.59 24.52 23.91
N ARG A 211 -2.35 25.84 23.79
CA ARG A 211 -2.28 26.48 22.48
C ARG A 211 -0.92 26.15 21.90
N PHE A 212 -0.89 25.38 20.83
CA PHE A 212 0.31 25.19 20.02
C PHE A 212 0.66 26.53 19.37
N ALA A 213 1.87 27.02 19.63
CA ALA A 213 2.52 28.11 18.91
C ALA A 213 3.70 27.54 18.12
#